data_AF-A0A9Q8MCW9-F1
#
_entry.id   AF-A0A9Q8MCW9-F1
#
_cell.length_a   1.000
_cell.length_b   1.000
_cell.length_c   1.000
_cell.angle_alpha   90.00
_cell.angle_beta   90.00
_cell.angle_gamma   90.00
#
_symmetry.space_group_name_H-M   'P 1'
#
loop_
_entity.id
_entity.type
_entity.pdbx_description
1 polymer ?
#
loop_
_entity_poly.entity_id
_entity_poly.type
_entity_poly.pdbx_seq_one_letter_code
_entity_poly.pdbx_strand_id
1 'polypeptide(L)'
;MKKFINTLKKYLSIKNMILASFMMLPIVATAADLFVGGKGTIKDTFGSGSTVNYILLLLEVLAGVFLYIKTKNLAMLGGIAVVVVFLNVAFGILG
;
A
#
# COMPACT_ATOMS: atom_id res chain seq x y z
N MET A 1 -60.20 28.58 -9.38
CA MET A 1 -58.95 28.81 -10.17
C MET A 1 -57.71 29.01 -9.29
N LYS A 2 -57.69 29.93 -8.31
CA LYS A 2 -56.54 30.17 -7.40
C LYS A 2 -56.05 28.92 -6.64
N LYS A 3 -56.97 28.05 -6.21
CA LYS A 3 -56.65 26.79 -5.51
C LYS A 3 -55.81 25.84 -6.38
N PHE A 4 -56.13 25.73 -7.66
CA PHE A 4 -55.40 24.89 -8.63
C PHE A 4 -53.97 25.41 -8.86
N ILE A 5 -53.82 26.73 -9.03
CA ILE A 5 -52.51 27.38 -9.25
C ILE A 5 -51.58 27.19 -8.04
N ASN A 6 -52.11 27.28 -6.81
CA ASN A 6 -51.32 27.05 -5.61
C ASN A 6 -50.88 25.59 -5.45
N THR A 7 -51.71 24.62 -5.84
CA THR A 7 -51.34 23.20 -5.85
C THR A 7 -50.20 22.94 -6.84
N LEU A 8 -50.26 23.55 -8.03
CA LEU A 8 -49.22 23.42 -9.05
C LEU A 8 -47.87 23.98 -8.59
N LYS A 9 -47.87 25.17 -7.96
CA LYS A 9 -46.67 25.81 -7.39
C LYS A 9 -46.07 24.97 -6.26
N LYS A 10 -46.90 24.37 -5.40
CA LYS A 10 -46.44 23.49 -4.33
C LYS A 10 -45.76 22.24 -4.89
N TYR A 11 -46.33 21.64 -5.93
CA TYR A 11 -45.73 20.48 -6.60
C TYR A 11 -44.38 20.82 -7.24
N LEU A 12 -44.30 21.98 -7.91
CA LEU A 12 -43.05 22.48 -8.51
C LEU A 12 -41.97 22.76 -7.45
N SER A 13 -42.36 23.37 -6.32
CA SER A 13 -41.46 23.66 -5.20
C SER A 13 -40.94 22.39 -4.54
N ILE A 14 -41.79 21.38 -4.34
CA ILE A 14 -41.40 20.08 -3.79
C ILE A 14 -40.43 19.36 -4.75
N LYS A 15 -40.71 19.36 -6.06
CA LYS A 15 -39.82 18.76 -7.06
C LYS A 15 -38.43 19.41 -7.05
N ASN A 16 -38.36 20.73 -6.96
CA ASN A 16 -37.11 21.46 -6.91
C ASN A 16 -36.33 21.21 -5.60
N MET A 17 -37.03 21.05 -4.48
CA MET A 17 -36.42 20.73 -3.20
C MET A 17 -35.81 19.31 -3.20
N ILE A 18 -36.49 18.34 -3.81
CA ILE A 18 -35.97 16.97 -3.97
C ILE A 18 -34.74 16.98 -4.88
N LEU A 19 -34.77 17.70 -6.00
CA LEU A 19 -33.62 17.81 -6.91
C LEU A 19 -32.42 18.46 -6.23
N ALA A 20 -32.63 19.53 -5.46
CA ALA A 20 -31.57 20.18 -4.68
C ALA A 20 -30.96 19.22 -3.65
N SER A 21 -31.78 18.44 -2.93
CA SER A 21 -31.27 17.46 -1.96
C SER A 21 -30.43 16.35 -2.60
N PHE A 22 -30.73 15.96 -3.85
CA PHE A 22 -29.95 14.97 -4.59
C PHE A 22 -28.62 15.54 -5.10
N MET A 23 -28.56 16.84 -5.40
CA MET A 23 -27.33 17.53 -5.83
C MET A 23 -26.39 17.89 -4.67
N MET A 24 -26.86 17.83 -3.43
CA MET A 24 -26.02 17.99 -2.24
C MET A 24 -25.45 16.68 -1.70
N LEU A 25 -25.75 15.53 -2.35
CA LEU A 25 -25.09 14.28 -2.00
C LEU A 25 -23.60 14.41 -2.29
N PRO A 26 -22.71 14.21 -1.29
CA PRO A 26 -21.29 14.24 -1.54
C PRO A 26 -20.97 13.12 -2.53
N ILE A 27 -20.51 13.50 -3.72
CA ILE A 27 -19.90 12.55 -4.64
C ILE A 27 -18.61 12.10 -3.95
N VAL A 28 -18.65 10.94 -3.31
CA VAL A 28 -17.46 10.32 -2.76
C VAL A 28 -16.65 9.85 -3.96
N ALA A 29 -15.74 10.70 -4.41
CA ALA A 29 -14.75 10.35 -5.42
C ALA A 29 -13.76 9.36 -4.77
N THR A 30 -14.10 8.07 -4.78
CA THR A 30 -13.15 7.02 -4.42
C THR A 30 -12.13 6.91 -5.55
N ALA A 31 -10.96 7.52 -5.38
CA ALA A 31 -9.85 7.29 -6.30
C ALA A 31 -9.41 5.82 -6.16
N ALA A 32 -9.66 5.02 -7.20
CA ALA A 32 -9.19 3.65 -7.25
C ALA A 32 -7.70 3.64 -7.63
N ASP A 33 -6.85 3.07 -6.77
CA ASP A 33 -5.45 2.82 -7.10
C ASP A 33 -5.35 1.66 -8.10
N LEU A 34 -5.15 2.00 -9.37
CA LEU A 34 -5.01 1.01 -10.45
C LEU A 34 -3.80 0.07 -10.25
N PHE A 35 -2.81 0.47 -9.44
CA PHE A 35 -1.61 -0.32 -9.16
C PHE A 35 -1.69 -1.09 -7.84
N VAL A 36 -2.85 -1.14 -7.18
CA VAL A 36 -3.01 -1.85 -5.90
C VAL A 36 -2.61 -3.33 -5.99
N GLY A 37 -2.94 -4.00 -7.10
CA GLY A 37 -2.55 -5.40 -7.33
C GLY A 37 -1.05 -5.56 -7.54
N GLY A 38 -0.42 -4.63 -8.27
CA GLY A 38 1.02 -4.63 -8.52
C GLY A 38 1.83 -4.44 -7.23
N LYS A 39 1.37 -3.56 -6.33
CA LYS A 39 1.96 -3.40 -4.99
C LYS A 39 1.92 -4.71 -4.18
N GLY A 40 0.81 -5.43 -4.24
CA GLY A 40 0.67 -6.75 -3.61
C GLY A 40 1.71 -7.75 -4.13
N THR A 41 1.83 -7.90 -5.45
CA THR A 41 2.80 -8.83 -6.05
C THR A 41 4.25 -8.49 -5.69
N ILE A 42 4.61 -7.20 -5.66
CA ILE A 42 5.96 -6.76 -5.27
C ILE A 42 6.23 -7.12 -3.81
N LYS A 43 5.27 -6.86 -2.91
CA LYS A 43 5.37 -7.19 -1.50
C LYS A 43 5.51 -8.70 -1.27
N ASP A 44 4.75 -9.52 -1.99
CA ASP A 44 4.83 -10.97 -1.85
C ASP A 44 6.16 -11.54 -2.40
N THR A 45 6.76 -10.88 -3.39
CA THR A 45 8.02 -11.32 -4.01
C THR A 45 9.25 -10.84 -3.25
N PHE A 46 9.28 -9.58 -2.81
CA PHE A 46 10.46 -8.92 -2.24
C PHE A 46 10.30 -8.52 -0.77
N GLY A 47 9.11 -8.66 -0.19
CA GLY A 47 8.85 -8.25 1.19
C GLY A 47 9.46 -9.18 2.23
N SER A 48 9.31 -8.78 3.50
CA SER A 48 9.72 -9.59 4.64
C SER A 48 9.05 -10.98 4.61
N GLY A 49 9.86 -12.02 4.81
CA GLY A 49 9.40 -13.42 4.76
C GLY A 49 9.24 -14.01 3.35
N SER A 50 9.55 -13.27 2.28
CA SER A 50 9.54 -13.82 0.94
C SER A 50 10.70 -14.79 0.68
N THR A 51 10.57 -15.61 -0.38
CA THR A 51 11.66 -16.49 -0.84
C THR A 51 12.91 -15.71 -1.19
N VAL A 52 12.78 -14.51 -1.77
CA VAL A 52 13.93 -13.65 -2.11
C VAL A 52 14.64 -13.21 -0.83
N ASN A 53 13.90 -12.75 0.18
CA ASN A 53 14.48 -12.38 1.47
C ASN A 53 15.22 -13.56 2.12
N TYR A 54 14.62 -14.76 2.09
CA TYR A 54 15.26 -15.96 2.62
C TYR A 54 16.58 -16.30 1.90
N ILE A 55 16.59 -16.26 0.56
CA ILE A 55 17.78 -16.55 -0.24
C ILE A 55 18.90 -15.53 0.03
N LEU A 56 18.57 -14.24 0.14
CA LEU A 56 19.55 -13.20 0.43
C LEU A 56 20.22 -13.42 1.79
N LEU A 57 19.43 -13.74 2.82
CA LEU A 57 19.94 -14.05 4.15
C LEU A 57 20.82 -15.31 4.16
N LEU A 58 20.41 -16.35 3.43
CA LEU A 58 21.20 -17.58 3.30
C LEU A 58 22.55 -17.31 2.62
N LEU A 59 22.54 -16.55 1.52
CA LEU A 59 23.75 -16.19 0.78
C LEU A 59 24.70 -15.34 1.62
N GLU A 60 24.19 -14.40 2.42
CA GLU A 60 25.02 -13.58 3.30
C GLU A 60 25.77 -14.41 4.33
N VAL A 61 25.10 -15.36 4.98
CA VAL A 61 25.73 -16.24 5.97
C VAL A 61 26.82 -17.10 5.30
N LEU A 62 26.52 -17.66 4.12
CA LEU A 62 27.50 -18.45 3.36
C LEU A 62 28.70 -17.59 2.92
N ALA A 63 28.47 -16.37 2.45
CA ALA A 63 29.51 -15.44 2.05
C ALA A 63 30.38 -15.02 3.24
N GLY A 64 29.78 -14.69 4.38
CA GLY A 64 30.49 -14.34 5.61
C GLY A 64 31.37 -15.48 6.11
N VAL A 65 30.85 -16.72 6.13
CA VAL A 65 31.62 -17.92 6.49
C VAL A 65 32.76 -18.16 5.50
N PHE A 66 32.50 -18.09 4.20
CA PHE A 66 33.52 -18.26 3.16
C PHE A 66 34.66 -17.23 3.29
N LEU A 67 34.31 -15.96 3.48
CA LEU A 67 35.26 -14.88 3.67
C LEU A 67 36.08 -15.05 4.96
N TYR A 68 35.45 -15.50 6.05
CA TYR A 68 36.17 -15.84 7.27
C TYR A 68 37.17 -16.99 7.05
N ILE A 69 36.78 -18.05 6.33
CA ILE A 69 37.68 -19.17 6.05
C ILE A 69 38.93 -18.70 5.28
N LYS A 70 38.75 -17.82 4.30
CA LYS A 70 39.83 -17.30 3.44
C LYS A 70 40.73 -16.30 4.17
N THR A 71 40.16 -15.39 4.96
CA THR A 71 40.89 -14.26 5.57
C THR A 71 41.33 -14.54 7.01
N LYS A 72 40.68 -15.48 7.70
CA LYS A 72 40.80 -15.76 9.13
C LYS A 72 40.53 -14.53 10.03
N ASN A 73 39.83 -13.53 9.49
CA ASN A 73 39.50 -12.31 10.22
C ASN A 73 38.05 -12.35 10.71
N LEU A 74 37.86 -12.34 12.03
CA LEU A 74 36.53 -12.34 12.67
C LEU A 74 35.69 -11.11 12.33
N ALA A 75 36.32 -9.97 12.02
CA ALA A 75 35.60 -8.76 11.61
C ALA A 75 34.74 -9.00 10.36
N MET A 76 35.09 -9.97 9.50
CA MET A 76 34.31 -10.31 8.31
C MET A 76 32.91 -10.83 8.65
N LEU A 77 32.72 -11.48 9.81
CA LEU A 77 31.40 -11.95 10.26
C LEU A 77 30.49 -10.79 10.71
N GLY A 78 31.06 -9.62 11.02
CA GLY A 78 30.29 -8.42 11.34
C GLY A 78 29.43 -7.92 10.17
N GLY A 79 29.82 -8.24 8.93
CA GLY A 79 29.03 -7.94 7.73
C GLY A 79 27.62 -8.54 7.78
N ILE A 80 27.49 -9.75 8.34
CA ILE A 80 26.21 -10.45 8.47
C ILE A 80 25.21 -9.60 9.27
N ALA A 81 25.64 -9.06 10.40
CA ALA A 81 24.77 -8.22 11.25
C ALA A 81 24.33 -6.95 10.53
N VAL A 82 25.24 -6.31 9.80
CA VAL A 82 24.94 -5.09 9.03
C VAL A 82 23.94 -5.37 7.91
N VAL A 83 24.15 -6.43 7.14
CA VAL A 83 23.28 -6.81 6.02
C VAL A 83 21.89 -7.23 6.51
N VAL A 84 21.79 -7.98 7.60
CA VAL A 84 20.49 -8.37 8.20
C VAL A 84 19.68 -7.13 8.62
N VAL A 85 20.30 -6.18 9.31
CA VAL A 85 19.62 -4.94 9.72
C VAL A 85 19.20 -4.13 8.49
N PHE A 86 20.09 -4.01 7.50
CA PHE A 86 19.79 -3.31 6.25
C PHE A 86 18.59 -3.91 5.51
N LEU A 87 18.57 -5.24 5.32
CA LEU A 87 17.48 -5.93 4.62
C LEU A 87 16.13 -5.77 5.36
N ASN A 88 16.14 -5.84 6.69
CA ASN A 88 14.93 -5.62 7.49
C ASN A 88 14.38 -4.20 7.34
N VAL A 89 15.25 -3.19 7.29
CA VAL A 89 14.82 -1.79 7.06
C VAL A 89 14.36 -1.60 5.62
N ALA A 90 15.12 -2.08 4.64
CA ALA A 90 14.80 -1.92 3.22
C ALA A 90 13.46 -2.56 2.86
N PHE A 91 13.22 -3.81 3.28
CA PHE A 91 11.94 -4.49 3.05
C PHE A 91 10.83 -4.02 3.99
N GLY A 92 11.16 -3.42 5.13
CA GLY A 92 10.20 -2.74 6.00
C GLY A 92 9.61 -1.48 5.37
N ILE A 93 10.36 -0.77 4.51
CA ILE A 93 9.88 0.42 3.78
C ILE A 93 8.95 0.02 2.62
N LEU A 94 9.17 -1.16 2.02
CA LEU A 94 8.32 -1.70 0.96
C LEU A 94 7.01 -2.34 1.49
N GLY A 95 6.90 -2.48 2.82
CA GLY A 95 5.79 -3.14 3.53
C GLY A 95 4.54 -2.31 3.67
#